data_AF-A0A284RBR7-F1
#
_entry.id   AF-A0A284RBR7-F1
#
_cell.length_a   1.000
_cell.length_b   1.000
_cell.length_c   1.000
_cell.angle_alpha   90.00
_cell.angle_beta   90.00
_cell.angle_gamma   90.00
#
_symmetry.space_group_name_H-M   'P 1'
#
loop_
_entity.id
_entity.type
_entity.pdbx_description
1 polymer ?
#
loop_
_entity_poly.entity_id
_entity_poly.type
_entity_poly.pdbx_seq_one_letter_code
_entity_poly.pdbx_strand_id
1 'polypeptide(L)'
;MAASSSSPVPPLGKYLASTDKKVRDKAIKNLSVFLSDSEDALPPLELAKLWKGIFYCFWMSDKPLVQQALATELAELVLTITSTPASLSFLSGFWETTVREWNGIDRLRLDKYYMLVRKFVNAAFRLLMRTGWDKDACDQYNTILTREGGPLCPSDIKVPISLTYHLSDVYIEELDKAIASLDSSSSIPPAPLDTLLSPFLILAAQTPSGVTYKRIKSALLDPLLSALPSSTNSDGPPQAKRIRLESKDLESYPNLAANACMSPKDHGRIDGLILRKKLLRRIFEVASDSETRGSNRRRMYEIWKDGGEGDSDDDSD
;
A
#
# COMPACT_ATOMS: atom_id res chain seq x y z
N MET A 1 8.45 -9.54 -39.42
CA MET A 1 7.58 -10.27 -38.48
C MET A 1 8.45 -11.22 -37.69
N ALA A 2 8.74 -10.90 -36.43
CA ALA A 2 9.33 -11.85 -35.51
C ALA A 2 8.21 -12.32 -34.58
N ALA A 3 7.85 -13.59 -34.68
CA ALA A 3 6.91 -14.21 -33.75
C ALA A 3 7.60 -14.28 -32.39
N SER A 4 7.15 -13.48 -31.42
CA SER A 4 7.55 -13.63 -30.03
C SER A 4 7.10 -15.02 -29.56
N SER A 5 8.04 -15.93 -29.37
CA SER A 5 7.79 -17.23 -28.77
C SER A 5 7.49 -17.05 -27.29
N SER A 6 6.24 -16.70 -26.95
CA SER A 6 5.78 -16.76 -25.58
C SER A 6 5.82 -18.23 -25.14
N SER A 7 6.77 -18.60 -24.28
CA SER A 7 6.75 -19.87 -23.57
C SER A 7 5.33 -20.09 -23.04
N PRO A 8 4.64 -21.18 -23.39
CA PRO A 8 3.26 -21.37 -22.98
C PRO A 8 3.21 -21.38 -21.45
N VAL A 9 2.36 -20.51 -20.87
CA VAL A 9 2.13 -20.49 -19.43
C VAL A 9 1.79 -21.92 -19.01
N PRO A 10 2.59 -22.54 -18.11
CA PRO A 10 2.31 -23.91 -17.72
C PRO A 10 0.89 -23.97 -17.14
N PRO A 11 0.13 -25.07 -17.31
CA PRO A 11 -1.26 -25.15 -16.87
C PRO A 11 -1.35 -25.26 -15.34
N LEU A 12 -0.86 -24.25 -14.62
CA LEU A 12 -0.64 -24.23 -13.18
C LEU A 12 -1.94 -24.08 -12.41
N GLY A 13 -2.97 -23.44 -13.00
CA GLY A 13 -4.24 -23.18 -12.31
C GLY A 13 -4.87 -24.43 -11.68
N LYS A 14 -4.90 -25.56 -12.41
CA LYS A 14 -5.43 -26.83 -11.90
C LYS A 14 -4.58 -27.45 -10.79
N TYR A 15 -3.26 -27.26 -10.83
CA TYR A 15 -2.34 -27.81 -9.82
C TYR A 15 -2.32 -26.95 -8.55
N LEU A 16 -2.41 -25.62 -8.70
CA LEU A 16 -2.52 -24.67 -7.60
C LEU A 16 -3.83 -24.86 -6.82
N ALA A 17 -4.93 -25.21 -7.49
CA ALA A 17 -6.21 -25.49 -6.84
C ALA A 17 -6.38 -26.97 -6.39
N SER A 18 -5.33 -27.79 -6.45
CA SER A 18 -5.41 -29.20 -6.03
C SER A 18 -5.67 -29.33 -4.52
N THR A 19 -6.39 -30.35 -4.10
CA THR A 19 -6.59 -30.66 -2.67
C THR A 19 -5.32 -31.23 -2.01
N ASP A 20 -4.40 -31.81 -2.79
CA ASP A 20 -3.12 -32.33 -2.30
C ASP A 20 -2.09 -31.20 -2.11
N LYS A 21 -1.63 -31.03 -0.87
CA LYS A 21 -0.60 -30.05 -0.51
C LYS A 21 0.69 -30.22 -1.33
N LYS A 22 1.15 -31.46 -1.54
CA LYS A 22 2.42 -31.71 -2.27
C LYS A 22 2.31 -31.26 -3.73
N VAL A 23 1.13 -31.43 -4.33
CA VAL A 23 0.86 -30.95 -5.69
C VAL A 23 0.90 -29.42 -5.74
N ARG A 24 0.27 -28.75 -4.78
CA ARG A 24 0.28 -27.29 -4.68
C ARG A 24 1.69 -26.73 -4.42
N ASP A 25 2.44 -27.30 -3.47
CA ASP A 25 3.81 -26.88 -3.17
C ASP A 25 4.71 -26.99 -4.40
N LYS A 26 4.60 -28.09 -5.17
CA LYS A 26 5.33 -28.25 -6.43
C LYS A 26 4.91 -27.21 -7.48
N ALA A 27 3.62 -26.90 -7.55
CA ALA A 27 3.11 -25.88 -8.48
C ALA A 27 3.63 -24.47 -8.14
N ILE A 28 3.73 -24.11 -6.86
CA ILE A 28 4.31 -22.83 -6.41
C ILE A 28 5.80 -22.75 -6.75
N LYS A 29 6.56 -23.83 -6.51
CA LYS A 29 7.98 -23.88 -6.91
C LYS A 29 8.17 -23.71 -8.41
N ASN A 30 7.36 -24.41 -9.21
CA ASN A 30 7.39 -24.28 -10.67
C ASN A 30 6.98 -22.87 -11.12
N LEU A 31 6.01 -22.25 -10.43
CA LEU A 31 5.60 -20.87 -10.68
C LEU A 31 6.74 -19.89 -10.42
N SER A 32 7.46 -20.05 -9.31
CA SER A 32 8.62 -19.21 -8.97
C SER A 32 9.69 -19.26 -10.06
N VAL A 33 10.04 -20.46 -10.55
CA VAL A 33 11.00 -20.63 -11.67
C VAL A 33 10.47 -20.02 -12.97
N PHE A 34 9.20 -20.25 -13.29
CA PHE A 34 8.60 -19.69 -14.50
C PHE A 34 8.60 -18.14 -14.48
N LEU A 35 8.30 -17.55 -13.32
CA LEU A 35 8.26 -16.10 -13.14
C LEU A 35 9.67 -15.47 -13.09
N SER A 36 10.70 -16.17 -12.61
CA SER A 36 12.08 -15.68 -12.65
C SER A 36 12.63 -15.62 -14.08
N ASP A 37 12.21 -16.56 -14.93
CA ASP A 37 12.68 -16.67 -16.32
C ASP A 37 11.87 -15.80 -17.29
N SER A 38 10.74 -15.23 -16.84
CA SER A 38 9.84 -14.42 -17.66
C SER A 38 10.27 -12.95 -17.65
N GLU A 39 10.64 -12.42 -18.83
CA GLU A 39 10.94 -10.99 -19.00
C GLU A 39 9.67 -10.15 -19.22
N ASP A 40 8.67 -10.74 -19.87
CA ASP A 40 7.42 -10.08 -20.24
C ASP A 40 6.29 -10.31 -19.23
N ALA A 41 5.39 -9.33 -19.16
CA ALA A 41 4.15 -9.47 -18.42
C ALA A 41 3.24 -10.52 -19.07
N LEU A 42 2.62 -11.36 -18.23
CA LEU A 42 1.61 -12.31 -18.70
C LEU A 42 0.41 -11.59 -19.33
N PRO A 43 -0.18 -12.14 -20.41
CA PRO A 43 -1.43 -11.61 -20.95
C PRO A 43 -2.53 -11.55 -19.87
N PRO A 44 -3.42 -10.54 -19.88
CA PRO A 44 -4.39 -10.33 -18.81
C PRO A 44 -5.25 -11.55 -18.48
N LEU A 45 -5.67 -12.31 -19.50
CA LEU A 45 -6.48 -13.52 -19.31
C LEU A 45 -5.70 -14.64 -18.61
N GLU A 46 -4.44 -14.85 -18.96
CA GLU A 46 -3.59 -15.88 -18.34
C GLU A 46 -3.21 -15.48 -16.92
N LEU A 47 -2.94 -14.20 -16.69
CA LEU A 47 -2.72 -13.64 -15.36
C LEU A 47 -3.95 -13.83 -14.46
N ALA A 48 -5.15 -13.58 -14.97
CA ALA A 48 -6.40 -13.79 -14.22
C ALA A 48 -6.63 -15.26 -13.85
N LYS A 49 -6.35 -16.20 -14.78
CA LYS A 49 -6.42 -17.64 -14.52
C LYS A 49 -5.39 -18.07 -13.47
N LEU A 50 -4.16 -17.56 -13.57
CA LEU A 50 -3.08 -17.83 -12.63
C LEU A 50 -3.49 -17.38 -11.22
N TRP A 51 -3.94 -16.13 -11.07
CA TRP A 51 -4.34 -15.59 -9.78
C TRP A 51 -5.55 -16.29 -9.17
N LYS A 52 -6.51 -16.73 -9.99
CA LYS A 52 -7.58 -17.60 -9.51
C LYS A 52 -7.00 -18.89 -8.91
N GLY A 53 -6.03 -19.51 -9.58
CA GLY A 53 -5.32 -20.68 -9.06
C GLY A 53 -4.60 -20.41 -7.73
N ILE A 54 -3.86 -19.30 -7.65
CA ILE A 54 -3.13 -18.89 -6.43
C ILE A 54 -4.11 -18.61 -5.27
N PHE A 55 -5.21 -17.92 -5.53
CA PHE A 55 -6.22 -17.61 -4.52
C PHE A 55 -6.78 -18.88 -3.88
N TYR A 56 -7.14 -19.88 -4.69
CA TYR A 56 -7.64 -21.16 -4.18
C TYR A 56 -6.53 -22.07 -3.61
N CYS A 57 -5.27 -21.90 -4.04
CA CYS A 57 -4.13 -22.53 -3.37
C CYS A 57 -4.03 -22.10 -1.90
N PHE A 58 -4.13 -20.79 -1.66
CA PHE A 58 -4.11 -20.22 -0.31
C PHE A 58 -5.39 -20.54 0.47
N TRP A 59 -6.54 -20.61 -0.21
CA TRP A 59 -7.81 -21.05 0.36
C TRP A 59 -7.71 -22.42 1.04
N MET A 60 -7.01 -23.37 0.41
CA MET A 60 -6.80 -24.73 0.91
C MET A 60 -5.70 -24.86 1.98
N SER A 61 -5.10 -23.76 2.43
CA SER A 61 -4.10 -23.75 3.51
C SER A 61 -4.76 -23.53 4.87
N ASP A 62 -4.82 -24.57 5.71
CA ASP A 62 -5.56 -24.54 6.98
C ASP A 62 -4.67 -24.47 8.22
N LYS A 63 -3.38 -24.86 8.12
CA LYS A 63 -2.46 -24.86 9.27
C LYS A 63 -1.79 -23.48 9.44
N PRO A 64 -1.83 -22.84 10.63
CA PRO A 64 -1.33 -21.48 10.81
C PRO A 64 0.11 -21.23 10.33
N LEU A 65 1.06 -22.10 10.69
CA LEU A 65 2.46 -21.97 10.23
C LEU A 65 2.59 -22.14 8.72
N VAL A 66 1.76 -23.00 8.11
CA VAL A 66 1.75 -23.21 6.66
C VAL A 66 1.14 -21.99 5.95
N GLN A 67 0.11 -21.37 6.53
CA GLN A 67 -0.45 -20.12 6.01
C GLN A 67 0.59 -19.00 6.02
N GLN A 68 1.31 -18.81 7.13
CA GLN A 68 2.35 -17.78 7.25
C GLN A 68 3.49 -17.97 6.25
N ALA A 69 3.99 -19.20 6.13
CA ALA A 69 5.04 -19.54 5.17
C ALA A 69 4.56 -19.31 3.73
N LEU A 70 3.38 -19.82 3.38
CA LEU A 70 2.83 -19.69 2.03
C LEU A 70 2.51 -18.23 1.67
N ALA A 71 1.98 -17.43 2.59
CA ALA A 71 1.73 -16.02 2.31
C ALA A 71 3.02 -15.24 2.05
N THR A 72 4.10 -15.59 2.76
CA THR A 72 5.42 -15.02 2.52
C THR A 72 5.95 -15.47 1.15
N GLU A 73 5.94 -16.77 0.87
CA GLU A 73 6.38 -17.33 -0.41
C GLU A 73 5.64 -16.72 -1.61
N LEU A 74 4.32 -16.55 -1.51
CA LEU A 74 3.49 -15.93 -2.55
C LEU A 74 3.85 -14.46 -2.77
N ALA A 75 4.08 -13.69 -1.70
CA ALA A 75 4.44 -12.28 -1.82
C ALA A 75 5.86 -12.09 -2.38
N GLU A 76 6.81 -12.94 -2.01
CA GLU A 76 8.19 -12.91 -2.55
C GLU A 76 8.26 -13.20 -4.06
N LEU A 77 7.22 -13.82 -4.66
CA LEU A 77 7.15 -13.97 -6.12
C LEU A 77 7.22 -12.62 -6.85
N VAL A 78 6.68 -11.55 -6.25
CA VAL A 78 6.76 -10.18 -6.77
C VAL A 78 8.22 -9.73 -6.93
N LEU A 79 9.07 -10.13 -6.00
CA LEU A 79 10.49 -9.76 -5.97
C LEU A 79 11.38 -10.73 -6.75
N THR A 80 10.89 -11.95 -6.99
CA THR A 80 11.55 -12.96 -7.83
C THR A 80 11.50 -12.59 -9.31
N ILE A 81 10.44 -11.90 -9.74
CA ILE A 81 10.34 -11.38 -11.11
C ILE A 81 11.39 -10.26 -11.31
N THR A 82 12.21 -10.41 -12.34
CA THR A 82 13.31 -9.48 -12.66
C THR A 82 12.80 -8.20 -13.30
N SER A 83 11.81 -8.32 -14.19
CA SER A 83 11.16 -7.21 -14.89
C SER A 83 10.19 -6.45 -13.97
N THR A 84 10.45 -5.17 -13.74
CA THR A 84 9.55 -4.29 -12.95
C THR A 84 8.14 -4.21 -13.54
N PRO A 85 7.94 -3.98 -14.86
CA PRO A 85 6.61 -4.00 -15.46
C PRO A 85 5.87 -5.34 -15.26
N ALA A 86 6.56 -6.47 -15.37
CA ALA A 86 5.97 -7.78 -15.13
C ALA A 86 5.61 -7.98 -13.64
N SER A 87 6.43 -7.48 -12.72
CA SER A 87 6.16 -7.49 -11.27
C SER A 87 4.93 -6.66 -10.92
N LEU A 88 4.80 -5.46 -11.51
CA LEU A 88 3.63 -4.58 -11.36
C LEU A 88 2.38 -5.21 -11.98
N SER A 89 2.49 -5.87 -13.14
CA SER A 89 1.39 -6.64 -13.72
C SER A 89 0.95 -7.77 -12.78
N PHE A 90 1.89 -8.51 -12.18
CA PHE A 90 1.58 -9.54 -11.20
C PHE A 90 0.84 -8.98 -9.97
N LEU A 91 1.30 -7.85 -9.41
CA LEU A 91 0.61 -7.12 -8.34
C LEU A 91 -0.79 -6.63 -8.75
N SER A 92 -0.95 -6.23 -10.00
CA SER A 92 -2.25 -5.84 -10.54
C SER A 92 -3.24 -7.01 -10.50
N GLY A 93 -2.82 -8.20 -10.92
CA GLY A 93 -3.66 -9.39 -10.87
C GLY A 93 -4.00 -9.83 -9.42
N PHE A 94 -3.08 -9.59 -8.47
CA PHE A 94 -3.33 -9.80 -7.05
C PHE A 94 -4.50 -8.94 -6.57
N TRP A 95 -4.44 -7.63 -6.82
CA TRP A 95 -5.47 -6.70 -6.36
C TRP A 95 -6.82 -6.95 -7.02
N GLU A 96 -6.85 -7.13 -8.34
CA GLU A 96 -8.09 -7.43 -9.08
C GLU A 96 -8.76 -8.71 -8.57
N THR A 97 -7.97 -9.77 -8.32
CA THR A 97 -8.50 -11.03 -7.79
C THR A 97 -8.95 -10.88 -6.34
N THR A 98 -8.18 -10.17 -5.51
CA THR A 98 -8.53 -9.94 -4.10
C THR A 98 -9.84 -9.15 -3.98
N VAL A 99 -10.00 -8.07 -4.75
CA VAL A 99 -11.24 -7.27 -4.80
C VAL A 99 -12.43 -8.12 -5.25
N ARG A 100 -12.26 -8.92 -6.31
CA ARG A 100 -13.33 -9.77 -6.85
C ARG A 100 -13.81 -10.84 -5.87
N GLU A 101 -12.88 -11.51 -5.18
CA GLU A 101 -13.20 -12.69 -4.37
C GLU A 101 -13.46 -12.36 -2.88
N TRP A 102 -13.11 -11.15 -2.41
CA TRP A 102 -13.10 -10.79 -0.98
C TRP A 102 -14.42 -11.10 -0.25
N ASN A 103 -15.56 -10.71 -0.84
CA ASN A 103 -16.88 -10.88 -0.23
C ASN A 103 -17.29 -12.37 -0.15
N GLY A 104 -16.63 -13.25 -0.91
CA GLY A 104 -16.80 -14.69 -0.86
C GLY A 104 -15.98 -15.38 0.24
N ILE A 105 -15.06 -14.66 0.90
CA ILE A 105 -14.24 -15.20 1.99
C ILE A 105 -15.09 -15.31 3.25
N ASP A 106 -15.23 -16.52 3.77
CA ASP A 106 -15.94 -16.73 5.03
C ASP A 106 -15.10 -16.28 6.25
N ARG A 107 -15.80 -16.05 7.36
CA ARG A 107 -15.20 -15.51 8.60
C ARG A 107 -14.01 -16.33 9.12
N LEU A 108 -13.99 -17.66 8.93
CA LEU A 108 -12.92 -18.52 9.46
C LEU A 108 -11.63 -18.40 8.63
N ARG A 109 -11.72 -17.88 7.40
CA ARG A 109 -10.57 -17.70 6.50
C ARG A 109 -10.10 -16.27 6.41
N LEU A 110 -10.89 -15.30 6.85
CA LEU A 110 -10.60 -13.87 6.65
C LEU A 110 -9.23 -13.45 7.23
N ASP A 111 -8.87 -13.94 8.42
CA ASP A 111 -7.61 -13.57 9.08
C ASP A 111 -6.37 -13.90 8.26
N LYS A 112 -6.33 -15.07 7.61
CA LYS A 112 -5.18 -15.42 6.75
C LYS A 112 -5.11 -14.55 5.50
N TYR A 113 -6.25 -14.08 4.98
CA TYR A 113 -6.27 -13.16 3.84
C TYR A 113 -5.87 -11.74 4.25
N TYR A 114 -6.21 -11.29 5.46
CA TYR A 114 -5.65 -10.06 6.02
C TYR A 114 -4.12 -10.11 6.11
N MET A 115 -3.57 -11.23 6.59
CA MET A 115 -2.11 -11.45 6.58
C MET A 115 -1.54 -11.48 5.15
N LEU A 116 -2.21 -12.13 4.21
CA LEU A 116 -1.77 -12.16 2.80
C LEU A 116 -1.66 -10.74 2.23
N VAL A 117 -2.68 -9.91 2.45
CA VAL A 117 -2.67 -8.49 2.03
C VAL A 117 -1.46 -7.75 2.63
N ARG A 118 -1.18 -7.92 3.94
CA ARG A 118 0.01 -7.31 4.57
C ARG A 118 1.30 -7.71 3.86
N LYS A 119 1.49 -9.01 3.56
CA LYS A 119 2.68 -9.51 2.87
C LYS A 119 2.84 -8.92 1.47
N PHE A 120 1.75 -8.82 0.71
CA PHE A 120 1.78 -8.22 -0.63
C PHE A 120 2.02 -6.71 -0.63
N VAL A 121 1.47 -5.98 0.35
CA VAL A 121 1.76 -4.55 0.53
C VAL A 121 3.25 -4.33 0.83
N ASN A 122 3.82 -5.10 1.76
CA ASN A 122 5.25 -5.03 2.05
C ASN A 122 6.14 -5.38 0.84
N ALA A 123 5.80 -6.44 0.11
CA ALA A 123 6.51 -6.83 -1.11
C ALA A 123 6.42 -5.75 -2.20
N ALA A 124 5.28 -5.07 -2.34
CA ALA A 124 5.14 -3.95 -3.26
C ALA A 124 6.06 -2.78 -2.90
N PHE A 125 6.17 -2.41 -1.62
CA PHE A 125 7.15 -1.39 -1.20
C PHE A 125 8.57 -1.81 -1.50
N ARG A 126 8.96 -3.04 -1.16
CA ARG A 126 10.31 -3.57 -1.48
C ARG A 126 10.60 -3.58 -2.98
N LEU A 127 9.59 -3.82 -3.82
CA LEU A 127 9.72 -3.69 -5.28
C LEU A 127 10.01 -2.24 -5.69
N LEU A 128 9.25 -1.27 -5.18
CA LEU A 128 9.46 0.15 -5.49
C LEU A 128 10.80 0.66 -4.94
N MET A 129 11.25 0.15 -3.79
CA MET A 129 12.57 0.44 -3.24
C MET A 129 13.69 -0.10 -4.14
N ARG A 130 13.54 -1.32 -4.68
CA ARG A 130 14.48 -1.91 -5.64
C ARG A 130 14.65 -1.06 -6.89
N THR A 131 13.61 -0.33 -7.30
CA THR A 131 13.68 0.61 -8.44
C THR A 131 14.21 2.00 -8.04
N GLY A 132 14.61 2.19 -6.78
CA GLY A 132 15.03 3.50 -6.27
C GLY A 132 13.88 4.49 -6.19
N TRP A 133 12.66 3.99 -5.94
CA TRP A 133 11.41 4.77 -5.98
C TRP A 133 11.12 5.41 -7.34
N ASP A 134 11.52 4.76 -8.44
CA ASP A 134 11.25 5.24 -9.79
C ASP A 134 9.82 5.78 -9.94
N LYS A 135 9.70 6.98 -10.50
CA LYS A 135 8.43 7.71 -10.55
C LYS A 135 7.38 6.94 -11.35
N ASP A 136 7.75 6.37 -12.48
CA ASP A 136 6.81 5.68 -13.36
C ASP A 136 6.35 4.37 -12.71
N ALA A 137 7.24 3.66 -12.02
CA ALA A 137 6.88 2.49 -11.22
C ALA A 137 5.92 2.84 -10.07
N CYS A 138 6.18 3.93 -9.35
CA CYS A 138 5.31 4.40 -8.27
C CYS A 138 3.92 4.82 -8.79
N ASP A 139 3.88 5.57 -9.90
CA ASP A 139 2.63 6.03 -10.52
C ASP A 139 1.83 4.85 -11.09
N GLN A 140 2.50 3.86 -11.68
CA GLN A 140 1.85 2.64 -12.14
C GLN A 140 1.27 1.83 -10.99
N TYR A 141 1.98 1.71 -9.86
CA TYR A 141 1.44 1.05 -8.66
C TYR A 141 0.24 1.82 -8.08
N ASN A 142 0.33 3.15 -7.99
CA ASN A 142 -0.79 3.98 -7.56
C ASN A 142 -2.01 3.85 -8.48
N THR A 143 -1.78 3.72 -9.78
CA THR A 143 -2.83 3.45 -10.78
C THR A 143 -3.47 2.09 -10.54
N ILE A 144 -2.70 1.06 -10.21
CA ILE A 144 -3.22 -0.26 -9.85
C ILE A 144 -4.14 -0.18 -8.63
N LEU A 145 -3.80 0.66 -7.64
CA LEU A 145 -4.60 0.81 -6.42
C LEU A 145 -5.93 1.57 -6.65
N THR A 146 -5.95 2.55 -7.57
CA THR A 146 -7.06 3.50 -7.72
C THR A 146 -7.99 3.25 -8.92
N ARG A 147 -7.54 2.49 -9.94
CA ARG A 147 -8.39 2.14 -11.09
C ARG A 147 -9.49 1.14 -10.74
N GLU A 148 -10.44 0.92 -11.65
CA GLU A 148 -11.47 -0.13 -11.48
C GLU A 148 -10.81 -1.49 -11.23
N GLY A 149 -11.31 -2.22 -10.22
CA GLY A 149 -10.69 -3.46 -9.73
C GLY A 149 -9.55 -3.25 -8.71
N GLY A 150 -9.12 -2.02 -8.46
CA GLY A 150 -8.18 -1.66 -7.39
C GLY A 150 -8.87 -1.45 -6.03
N PRO A 151 -8.19 -1.74 -4.90
CA PRO A 151 -8.78 -1.71 -3.55
C PRO A 151 -9.11 -0.30 -3.03
N LEU A 152 -8.66 0.76 -3.71
CA LEU A 152 -8.83 2.16 -3.32
C LEU A 152 -9.60 2.97 -4.37
N CYS A 153 -10.28 2.32 -5.32
CA CYS A 153 -11.07 3.01 -6.33
C CYS A 153 -12.28 3.74 -5.70
N PRO A 154 -12.41 5.07 -5.81
CA PRO A 154 -13.49 5.81 -5.14
C PRO A 154 -14.87 5.60 -5.75
N SER A 155 -14.92 5.24 -7.04
CA SER A 155 -16.14 5.12 -7.85
C SER A 155 -16.61 3.68 -8.03
N ASP A 156 -15.76 2.69 -7.77
CA ASP A 156 -16.10 1.28 -7.94
C ASP A 156 -16.84 0.73 -6.71
N ILE A 157 -18.16 0.59 -6.85
CA ILE A 157 -19.04 0.05 -5.80
C ILE A 157 -18.76 -1.42 -5.47
N LYS A 158 -18.02 -2.14 -6.31
CA LYS A 158 -17.65 -3.54 -6.06
C LYS A 158 -16.52 -3.66 -5.05
N VAL A 159 -15.77 -2.57 -4.81
CA VAL A 159 -14.65 -2.55 -3.87
C VAL A 159 -15.17 -2.82 -2.45
N PRO A 160 -14.75 -3.94 -1.82
CA PRO A 160 -15.20 -4.31 -0.49
C PRO A 160 -14.66 -3.33 0.55
N ILE A 161 -15.55 -2.68 1.29
CA ILE A 161 -15.20 -1.65 2.29
C ILE A 161 -14.19 -2.18 3.33
N SER A 162 -14.36 -3.44 3.77
CA SER A 162 -13.45 -4.07 4.75
C SER A 162 -12.03 -4.29 4.23
N LEU A 163 -11.85 -4.44 2.92
CA LEU A 163 -10.53 -4.51 2.29
C LEU A 163 -9.84 -3.15 2.33
N THR A 164 -10.55 -2.08 1.95
CA THR A 164 -10.05 -0.69 2.04
C THR A 164 -9.65 -0.33 3.48
N TYR A 165 -10.43 -0.78 4.47
CA TYR A 165 -10.15 -0.49 5.89
C TYR A 165 -8.88 -1.17 6.33
N HIS A 166 -8.76 -2.48 6.06
CA HIS A 166 -7.55 -3.22 6.38
C HIS A 166 -6.33 -2.64 5.66
N LEU A 167 -6.44 -2.30 4.38
CA LEU A 167 -5.35 -1.67 3.66
C LEU A 167 -4.92 -0.34 4.33
N SER A 168 -5.88 0.48 4.76
CA SER A 168 -5.59 1.71 5.51
C SER A 168 -4.90 1.45 6.85
N ASP A 169 -5.28 0.38 7.56
CA ASP A 169 -4.73 0.00 8.86
C ASP A 169 -3.26 -0.45 8.77
N VAL A 170 -2.85 -1.01 7.64
CA VAL A 170 -1.53 -1.68 7.51
C VAL A 170 -0.53 -0.93 6.64
N TYR A 171 -0.98 0.02 5.81
CA TYR A 171 -0.14 0.61 4.77
C TYR A 171 1.15 1.25 5.31
N ILE A 172 1.03 2.13 6.32
CA ILE A 172 2.19 2.83 6.91
C ILE A 172 3.06 1.87 7.72
N GLU A 173 2.45 0.92 8.44
CA GLU A 173 3.17 -0.09 9.21
C GLU A 173 4.04 -0.98 8.30
N GLU A 174 3.50 -1.41 7.15
CA GLU A 174 4.25 -2.25 6.22
C GLU A 174 5.29 -1.43 5.40
N LEU A 175 5.08 -0.12 5.20
CA LEU A 175 6.09 0.79 4.64
C LEU A 175 7.27 0.96 5.59
N ASP A 176 7.01 1.25 6.87
CA ASP A 176 8.06 1.41 7.89
C ASP A 176 8.88 0.12 8.02
N LYS A 177 8.22 -1.05 8.05
CA LYS A 177 8.91 -2.36 8.04
C LYS A 177 9.74 -2.61 6.79
N ALA A 178 9.28 -2.17 5.61
CA ALA A 178 10.04 -2.30 4.37
C ALA A 178 11.30 -1.43 4.39
N ILE A 179 11.21 -0.21 4.95
CA ILE A 179 12.38 0.66 5.15
C ILE A 179 13.33 0.06 6.19
N ALA A 180 12.81 -0.53 7.26
CA ALA A 180 13.60 -1.17 8.31
C ALA A 180 14.41 -2.39 7.82
N SER A 181 13.94 -3.07 6.77
CA SER A 181 14.65 -4.23 6.19
C SER A 181 15.76 -3.86 5.22
N LEU A 182 16.05 -2.57 5.06
CA LEU A 182 17.20 -2.10 4.27
C LEU A 182 18.51 -2.38 5.00
N ASP A 183 19.40 -3.09 4.30
CA ASP A 183 20.79 -3.15 4.72
C ASP A 183 21.39 -1.74 4.69
N SER A 184 22.13 -1.38 5.73
CA SER A 184 22.73 -0.05 5.91
C SER A 184 23.70 0.35 4.79
N SER A 185 24.12 -0.60 3.95
CA SER A 185 24.96 -0.40 2.76
C SER A 185 24.19 -0.06 1.48
N SER A 186 22.86 -0.16 1.49
CA SER A 186 22.02 0.06 0.30
C SER A 186 21.75 1.55 0.11
N SER A 187 22.24 2.14 -0.98
CA SER A 187 22.00 3.54 -1.33
C SER A 187 20.61 3.74 -1.96
N ILE A 188 19.55 3.37 -1.24
CA ILE A 188 18.16 3.60 -1.70
C ILE A 188 17.74 5.01 -1.28
N PRO A 189 17.14 5.82 -2.18
CA PRO A 189 16.61 7.14 -1.82
C PRO A 189 15.54 7.05 -0.70
N PRO A 190 15.27 8.15 0.00
CA PRO A 190 14.19 8.21 0.99
C PRO A 190 12.81 7.96 0.37
N ALA A 191 11.86 7.50 1.19
CA ALA A 191 10.51 7.17 0.74
C ALA A 191 9.71 8.43 0.33
N PRO A 192 9.16 8.49 -0.89
CA PRO A 192 8.43 9.67 -1.39
C PRO A 192 6.97 9.68 -0.92
N LEU A 193 6.72 10.30 0.22
CA LEU A 193 5.43 10.20 0.91
C LEU A 193 4.25 10.79 0.14
N ASP A 194 4.41 11.91 -0.58
CA ASP A 194 3.30 12.46 -1.38
C ASP A 194 2.86 11.46 -2.45
N THR A 195 3.83 10.90 -3.16
CA THR A 195 3.56 9.90 -4.20
C THR A 195 2.90 8.66 -3.60
N LEU A 196 3.42 8.09 -2.52
CA LEU A 196 2.87 6.86 -1.92
C LEU A 196 1.49 7.08 -1.27
N LEU A 197 1.20 8.26 -0.73
CA LEU A 197 -0.07 8.56 -0.07
C LEU A 197 -1.17 9.02 -1.02
N SER A 198 -0.81 9.40 -2.26
CA SER A 198 -1.73 9.89 -3.27
C SER A 198 -3.01 9.03 -3.42
N PRO A 199 -2.96 7.68 -3.50
CA PRO A 199 -4.17 6.86 -3.56
C PRO A 199 -5.15 7.06 -2.40
N PHE A 200 -4.64 7.22 -1.18
CA PHE A 200 -5.48 7.43 0.01
C PHE A 200 -6.02 8.86 0.08
N LEU A 201 -5.24 9.85 -0.34
CA LEU A 201 -5.70 11.25 -0.40
C LEU A 201 -6.82 11.41 -1.44
N ILE A 202 -6.67 10.80 -2.62
CA ILE A 202 -7.71 10.77 -3.66
C ILE A 202 -8.97 10.09 -3.13
N LEU A 203 -8.83 8.92 -2.51
CA LEU A 203 -9.98 8.22 -1.94
C LEU A 203 -10.66 9.02 -0.82
N ALA A 204 -9.89 9.65 0.08
CA ALA A 204 -10.43 10.50 1.14
C ALA A 204 -11.19 11.70 0.55
N ALA A 205 -10.68 12.31 -0.52
CA ALA A 205 -11.33 13.42 -1.20
C ALA A 205 -12.67 13.01 -1.86
N GLN A 206 -12.68 11.86 -2.53
CA GLN A 206 -13.75 11.49 -3.46
C GLN A 206 -14.77 10.48 -2.89
N THR A 207 -14.47 9.81 -1.77
CA THR A 207 -15.35 8.76 -1.23
C THR A 207 -16.71 9.32 -0.78
N PRO A 208 -17.83 8.68 -1.16
CA PRO A 208 -19.15 9.01 -0.62
C PRO A 208 -19.35 8.54 0.83
N SER A 209 -18.52 7.60 1.30
CA SER A 209 -18.69 6.96 2.60
C SER A 209 -17.98 7.74 3.70
N GLY A 210 -18.77 8.36 4.59
CA GLY A 210 -18.23 9.04 5.76
C GLY A 210 -17.46 8.11 6.70
N VAL A 211 -17.81 6.82 6.74
CA VAL A 211 -17.10 5.82 7.55
C VAL A 211 -15.73 5.49 6.92
N THR A 212 -15.66 5.38 5.59
CA THR A 212 -14.39 5.17 4.88
C THR A 212 -13.44 6.34 5.08
N TYR A 213 -13.95 7.58 4.96
CA TYR A 213 -13.16 8.77 5.28
C TYR A 213 -12.61 8.71 6.71
N LYS A 214 -13.47 8.44 7.71
CA LYS A 214 -13.06 8.35 9.12
C LYS A 214 -12.00 7.28 9.35
N ARG A 215 -12.09 6.14 8.65
CA ARG A 215 -11.10 5.08 8.74
C ARG A 215 -9.75 5.51 8.17
N ILE A 216 -9.71 6.11 6.97
CA ILE A 216 -8.46 6.63 6.38
C ILE A 216 -7.83 7.66 7.31
N LYS A 217 -8.63 8.60 7.85
CA LYS A 217 -8.13 9.60 8.80
C LYS A 217 -7.53 8.93 10.05
N SER A 218 -8.29 8.09 10.75
CA SER A 218 -7.88 7.54 12.05
C SER A 218 -6.80 6.45 11.97
N ALA A 219 -6.74 5.70 10.87
CA ALA A 219 -5.81 4.57 10.73
C ALA A 219 -4.53 4.93 9.96
N LEU A 220 -4.57 5.97 9.12
CA LEU A 220 -3.46 6.31 8.23
C LEU A 220 -2.95 7.75 8.44
N LEU A 221 -3.83 8.76 8.36
CA LEU A 221 -3.38 10.16 8.39
C LEU A 221 -3.00 10.62 9.80
N ASP A 222 -3.84 10.36 10.79
CA ASP A 222 -3.60 10.78 12.18
C ASP A 222 -2.34 10.12 12.77
N PRO A 223 -2.12 8.79 12.64
CA PRO A 223 -0.90 8.16 13.14
C PRO A 223 0.35 8.65 12.41
N LEU A 224 0.29 8.81 11.08
CA LEU A 224 1.43 9.30 10.29
C LEU A 224 1.82 10.72 10.70
N LEU A 225 0.85 11.63 10.80
CA LEU A 225 1.11 13.00 11.22
C LEU A 225 1.68 13.00 12.63
N SER A 226 1.08 12.24 13.56
CA SER A 226 1.52 12.18 14.97
C SER A 226 2.95 11.63 15.13
N ALA A 227 3.40 10.74 14.24
CA ALA A 227 4.77 10.24 14.22
C ALA A 227 5.80 11.28 13.74
N LEU A 228 5.37 12.36 13.08
CA LEU A 228 6.24 13.44 12.64
C LEU A 228 6.26 14.58 13.68
N PRO A 229 7.43 15.19 13.94
CA PRO A 229 7.56 16.26 14.93
C PRO A 229 6.68 17.46 14.57
N SER A 230 6.25 18.21 15.58
CA SER A 230 5.46 19.44 15.44
C SER A 230 6.12 20.59 16.20
N SER A 231 5.95 21.82 15.71
CA SER A 231 6.59 23.03 16.28
C SER A 231 6.04 23.42 17.66
N THR A 232 4.96 22.79 18.13
CA THR A 232 4.23 23.17 19.35
C THR A 232 4.78 22.56 20.64
N ASN A 233 5.94 21.90 20.61
CA ASN A 233 6.59 21.32 21.79
C ASN A 233 7.40 22.32 22.65
N SER A 234 7.14 23.63 22.52
CA SER A 234 7.76 24.69 23.34
C SER A 234 6.70 25.39 24.20
N ASP A 235 6.73 25.13 25.52
CA ASP A 235 6.21 25.96 26.62
C ASP A 235 4.73 26.42 26.61
N GLY A 236 3.79 25.51 26.91
CA GLY A 236 2.43 25.86 27.32
C GLY A 236 1.95 25.06 28.52
N PRO A 237 1.26 25.67 29.52
CA PRO A 237 0.76 24.93 30.68
C PRO A 237 -0.31 23.90 30.25
N PRO A 238 -0.41 22.76 30.96
CA PRO A 238 -1.20 21.62 30.51
C PRO A 238 -2.69 21.97 30.46
N GLN A 239 -3.24 22.06 29.25
CA GLN A 239 -4.69 22.18 29.07
C GLN A 239 -5.37 20.88 29.49
N ALA A 240 -6.35 21.03 30.38
CA ALA A 240 -7.04 19.94 31.04
C ALA A 240 -7.79 19.02 30.06
N LYS A 241 -7.63 17.71 30.28
CA LYS A 241 -8.37 16.58 29.69
C LYS A 241 -8.20 16.31 28.19
N ARG A 242 -6.98 16.46 27.65
CA ARG A 242 -6.58 15.50 26.59
C ARG A 242 -6.40 14.15 27.26
N ILE A 243 -7.14 13.14 26.79
CA ILE A 243 -6.83 11.74 27.09
C ILE A 243 -5.33 11.60 26.80
N ARG A 244 -4.58 11.24 27.84
CA ARG A 244 -3.14 10.99 27.76
C ARG A 244 -2.98 9.75 26.88
N LEU A 245 -2.96 9.94 25.55
CA LEU A 245 -2.48 8.95 24.61
C LEU A 245 -1.06 8.61 25.09
N GLU A 246 -0.85 7.34 25.41
CA GLU A 246 0.40 6.86 25.97
C GLU A 246 1.55 7.27 25.06
N SER A 247 2.71 7.56 25.64
CA SER A 247 3.95 7.96 24.98
C SER A 247 4.51 6.96 23.93
N LYS A 248 3.75 5.93 23.56
CA LYS A 248 4.03 4.96 22.51
C LYS A 248 3.81 5.51 21.10
N ASP A 249 2.92 6.47 20.91
CA ASP A 249 2.51 6.91 19.56
C ASP A 249 3.53 7.83 18.87
N LEU A 250 4.45 8.46 19.64
CA LEU A 250 5.52 9.31 19.08
C LEU A 250 6.64 8.49 18.39
N GLU A 251 6.67 7.17 18.60
CA GLU A 251 7.67 6.24 18.06
C GLU A 251 7.05 5.24 17.07
N SER A 252 5.83 5.49 16.56
CA SER A 252 5.10 4.44 15.84
C SER A 252 5.72 4.05 14.49
N TYR A 253 6.47 4.94 13.83
CA TYR A 253 7.11 4.72 12.52
C TYR A 253 8.51 5.36 12.43
N PRO A 254 9.50 4.85 13.20
CA PRO A 254 10.80 5.52 13.36
C PRO A 254 11.64 5.49 12.08
N ASN A 255 11.51 4.43 11.27
CA ASN A 255 12.30 4.27 10.04
C ASN A 255 11.78 5.20 8.95
N LEU A 256 10.46 5.33 8.85
CA LEU A 256 9.81 6.24 7.92
C LEU A 256 10.12 7.70 8.28
N ALA A 257 9.99 8.08 9.55
CA ALA A 257 10.29 9.44 10.00
C ALA A 257 11.75 9.83 9.73
N ALA A 258 12.69 8.87 9.80
CA ALA A 258 14.11 9.10 9.54
C ALA A 258 14.50 9.09 8.05
N ASN A 259 13.70 8.46 7.18
CA ASN A 259 14.05 8.19 5.79
C ASN A 259 12.91 8.47 4.80
N ALA A 260 12.39 9.70 4.81
CA ALA A 260 11.32 10.13 3.91
C ALA A 260 11.62 11.46 3.20
N CYS A 261 11.01 11.63 2.02
CA CYS A 261 10.96 12.83 1.21
C CYS A 261 9.53 13.04 0.68
N MET A 262 9.29 14.05 -0.17
CA MET A 262 7.95 14.25 -0.76
C MET A 262 7.80 13.50 -2.07
N SER A 263 8.76 13.66 -2.99
CA SER A 263 8.68 13.14 -4.36
C SER A 263 9.87 12.25 -4.71
N PRO A 264 9.73 11.28 -5.64
CA PRO A 264 10.84 10.50 -6.16
C PRO A 264 12.03 11.33 -6.69
N LYS A 265 11.76 12.56 -7.12
CA LYS A 265 12.79 13.48 -7.65
C LYS A 265 13.60 14.15 -6.55
N ASP A 266 13.14 14.09 -5.30
CA ASP A 266 13.85 14.68 -4.18
C ASP A 266 15.03 13.76 -3.82
N HIS A 267 16.25 14.18 -4.15
CA HIS A 267 17.46 13.38 -3.94
C HIS A 267 17.92 13.27 -2.47
N GLY A 268 17.12 13.72 -1.50
CA GLY A 268 17.55 13.80 -0.11
C GLY A 268 16.40 13.72 0.89
N ARG A 269 16.72 13.16 2.07
CA ARG A 269 15.79 13.12 3.20
C ARG A 269 15.43 14.55 3.64
N ILE A 270 14.19 14.74 4.05
CA ILE A 270 13.70 16.03 4.52
C ILE A 270 13.56 15.96 6.04
N ASP A 271 13.85 17.08 6.73
CA ASP A 271 13.60 17.20 8.16
C ASP A 271 12.13 16.91 8.51
N GLY A 272 11.89 16.21 9.62
CA GLY A 272 10.55 15.76 10.00
C GLY A 272 9.53 16.89 10.16
N LEU A 273 9.95 18.07 10.63
CA LEU A 273 9.05 19.23 10.77
C LEU A 273 8.65 19.73 9.38
N ILE A 274 9.64 19.86 8.48
CA ILE A 274 9.39 20.29 7.09
C ILE A 274 8.51 19.26 6.37
N LEU A 275 8.78 17.97 6.56
CA LEU A 275 8.00 16.88 5.97
C LEU A 275 6.54 16.94 6.42
N ARG A 276 6.30 17.10 7.73
CA ARG A 276 4.94 17.28 8.28
C ARG A 276 4.22 18.46 7.64
N LYS A 277 4.87 19.62 7.57
CA LYS A 277 4.31 20.83 6.95
C LYS A 277 3.95 20.60 5.48
N LYS A 278 4.86 20.01 4.71
CA LYS A 278 4.61 19.71 3.29
C LYS A 278 3.45 18.70 3.11
N LEU A 279 3.30 17.72 3.99
CA LEU A 279 2.16 16.79 3.96
C LEU A 279 0.82 17.47 4.29
N LEU A 280 0.80 18.34 5.30
CA LEU A 280 -0.39 19.13 5.65
C LEU A 280 -0.81 20.02 4.48
N ARG A 281 0.15 20.72 3.86
CA ARG A 281 -0.10 21.49 2.64
C ARG A 281 -0.62 20.63 1.50
N ARG A 282 -0.10 19.41 1.32
CA ARG A 282 -0.61 18.48 0.31
C ARG A 282 -2.06 18.09 0.57
N ILE A 283 -2.44 17.84 1.83
CA ILE A 283 -3.84 17.59 2.22
C ILE A 283 -4.71 18.80 1.88
N PHE A 284 -4.23 20.02 2.12
CA PHE A 284 -4.93 21.26 1.73
C PHE A 284 -5.12 21.39 0.21
N GLU A 285 -4.07 21.12 -0.58
CA GLU A 285 -4.14 21.16 -2.05
C GLU A 285 -5.20 20.19 -2.58
N VAL A 286 -5.19 18.94 -2.09
CA VAL A 286 -6.18 17.94 -2.47
C VAL A 286 -7.58 18.38 -2.04
N ALA A 287 -7.74 18.96 -0.85
CA ALA A 287 -9.03 19.49 -0.39
C ALA A 287 -9.59 20.61 -1.30
N SER A 288 -8.69 21.42 -1.85
CA SER A 288 -9.00 22.57 -2.73
C SER A 288 -9.39 22.15 -4.15
N ASP A 289 -9.09 20.91 -4.55
CA ASP A 289 -9.39 20.37 -5.86
C ASP A 289 -10.92 20.35 -6.16
N SER A 290 -11.27 20.55 -7.43
CA SER A 290 -12.66 20.56 -7.90
C SER A 290 -13.35 19.20 -7.76
N GLU A 291 -12.60 18.10 -7.86
CA GLU A 291 -13.10 16.73 -7.72
C GLU A 291 -13.38 16.34 -6.27
N THR A 292 -12.91 17.14 -5.30
CA THR A 292 -13.12 16.86 -3.88
C THR A 292 -14.56 17.11 -3.47
N ARG A 293 -15.20 16.11 -2.84
CA ARG A 293 -16.57 16.25 -2.34
C ARG A 293 -16.65 17.32 -1.25
N GLY A 294 -17.68 18.17 -1.29
CA GLY A 294 -17.84 19.26 -0.33
C GLY A 294 -17.92 18.83 1.15
N SER A 295 -18.37 17.61 1.46
CA SER A 295 -18.32 17.05 2.82
C SER A 295 -16.90 16.69 3.26
N ASN A 296 -16.08 16.18 2.34
CA ASN A 296 -14.72 15.72 2.61
C ASN A 296 -13.74 16.90 2.62
N ARG A 297 -13.95 17.89 1.73
CA ARG A 297 -13.20 19.16 1.72
C ARG A 297 -13.13 19.80 3.10
N ARG A 298 -14.29 19.96 3.77
CA ARG A 298 -14.37 20.52 5.12
C ARG A 298 -13.51 19.74 6.13
N ARG A 299 -13.61 18.41 6.12
CA ARG A 299 -12.83 17.54 7.01
C ARG A 299 -11.33 17.55 6.72
N MET A 300 -10.93 17.66 5.45
CA MET A 300 -9.52 17.75 5.08
C MET A 300 -8.93 19.11 5.47
N TYR A 301 -9.69 20.19 5.35
CA TYR A 301 -9.29 21.49 5.91
C TYR A 301 -9.20 21.47 7.43
N GLU A 302 -10.07 20.74 8.13
CA GLU A 302 -9.95 20.52 9.58
C GLU A 302 -8.60 19.86 9.93
N ILE A 303 -8.18 18.82 9.19
CA ILE A 303 -6.86 18.17 9.40
C ILE A 303 -5.71 19.18 9.21
N TRP A 304 -5.77 19.99 8.15
CA TRP A 304 -4.75 21.01 7.89
C TRP A 304 -4.69 22.07 9.02
N LYS A 305 -5.85 22.59 9.44
CA LYS A 305 -5.95 23.59 10.53
C LYS A 305 -5.46 23.04 11.87
N ASP A 306 -5.88 21.83 12.23
CA ASP A 306 -5.44 21.15 13.45
C ASP A 306 -3.92 20.86 13.44
N GLY A 307 -3.33 20.80 12.25
CA GLY A 307 -1.90 20.68 12.02
C GLY A 307 -1.06 21.88 12.47
N GLY A 308 -1.69 23.01 12.83
CA GLY A 308 -1.03 24.21 13.36
C GLY A 308 -0.58 25.21 12.29
N GLU A 309 -1.04 25.08 11.06
CA GLU A 309 -0.70 25.99 9.94
C GLU A 309 -1.81 27.01 9.63
N GLY A 310 -2.81 27.14 10.52
CA GLY A 310 -4.03 27.89 10.26
C GLY A 310 -3.91 29.41 10.15
N ASP A 311 -2.79 30.05 10.53
CA ASP A 311 -2.67 31.53 10.58
C ASP A 311 -1.20 32.03 10.55
N SER A 312 -0.34 31.57 9.63
CA SER A 312 1.03 32.12 9.54
C SER A 312 1.53 32.43 8.13
N ASP A 313 0.62 32.79 7.22
CA ASP A 313 0.96 33.40 5.92
C ASP A 313 0.31 34.78 5.77
N ASP A 314 0.20 35.54 6.87
CA ASP A 314 0.06 36.99 6.86
C ASP A 314 1.20 37.55 7.73
N ASP A 315 2.35 37.81 7.09
CA ASP A 315 3.16 39.01 7.29
C ASP A 315 4.57 38.88 6.65
N SER A 316 4.83 39.82 5.73
CA SER A 316 6.11 40.46 5.42
C SER A 316 6.88 40.03 4.15
N ASP A 317 6.70 40.91 3.14
CA ASP A 317 7.56 41.34 2.01
C ASP A 317 7.96 40.38 0.88
#